data_AF-A0A9W7AL35-F1
#
_entry.id   AF-A0A9W7AL35-F1
#
_cell.length_a   1.000
_cell.length_b   1.000
_cell.length_c   1.000
_cell.angle_alpha   90.00
_cell.angle_beta   90.00
_cell.angle_gamma   90.00
#
_symmetry.space_group_name_H-M   'P 1'
#
loop_
_entity.id
_entity.type
_entity.pdbx_description
1 polymer ?
#
loop_
_entity_poly.entity_id
_entity_poly.type
_entity_poly.pdbx_seq_one_letter_code
_entity_poly.pdbx_strand_id
1 'polypeptide(L)'
;ITPLISKSECYCLNECHDATHENLFIGDDRLALKSDADEQLLIHITFNETVKVSGLKFTAFNTANLDLQTAPKYIKVFVNRPSMGFSDAEDVEPTEEFELTEEEISNEKGIEKVRVGEGSR
;
A
#
# COMPACT_ATOMS: atom_id res chain seq x y z
N ILE A 1 0.84 -5.84 13.14
CA ILE A 1 1.56 -5.32 11.97
C ILE A 1 2.93 -4.83 12.45
N THR A 2 3.96 -5.25 11.73
CA THR A 2 5.31 -5.65 12.19
C THR A 2 6.05 -4.59 13.03
N PRO A 3 6.67 -4.93 14.18
CA PRO A 3 7.47 -3.98 14.99
C PRO A 3 8.69 -3.39 14.24
N LEU A 4 8.93 -3.88 13.04
CA LEU A 4 10.00 -3.47 12.14
C LEU A 4 9.68 -2.18 11.38
N ILE A 5 8.42 -1.72 11.35
CA ILE A 5 8.03 -0.50 10.64
C ILE A 5 8.31 0.73 11.49
N SER A 6 9.03 1.70 10.92
CA SER A 6 9.29 3.02 11.51
C SER A 6 8.10 3.94 11.25
N LYS A 7 7.06 3.86 12.08
CA LYS A 7 5.80 4.60 11.86
C LYS A 7 5.98 6.12 11.72
N SER A 8 6.95 6.69 12.43
CA SER A 8 7.27 8.12 12.39
C SER A 8 7.95 8.59 11.10
N GLU A 9 8.52 7.66 10.34
CA GLU A 9 9.19 7.94 9.07
C GLU A 9 8.33 7.54 7.86
N CYS A 10 7.27 6.77 8.09
CA CYS A 10 6.23 6.54 7.10
C CYS A 10 5.46 7.83 6.79
N TYR A 11 5.04 7.98 5.55
CA TYR A 11 4.17 9.07 5.13
C TYR A 11 3.27 8.63 3.99
N CYS A 12 2.20 9.37 3.73
CA CYS A 12 1.33 9.17 2.59
C CYS A 12 1.03 10.49 1.89
N LEU A 13 1.09 10.50 0.56
CA LEU A 13 0.67 11.64 -0.25
C LEU A 13 -0.76 11.42 -0.75
N ASN A 14 -1.51 12.52 -0.83
CA ASN A 14 -2.93 12.56 -1.18
C ASN A 14 -3.84 11.81 -0.20
N GLU A 15 -3.45 11.64 1.06
CA GLU A 15 -4.33 11.05 2.08
C GLU A 15 -5.37 12.03 2.60
N CYS A 16 -6.57 11.52 2.88
CA CYS A 16 -7.64 12.27 3.51
C CYS A 16 -7.35 12.47 5.00
N HIS A 17 -7.60 13.68 5.51
CA HIS A 17 -7.34 14.04 6.91
C HIS A 17 -8.03 13.11 7.93
N ASP A 18 -9.23 12.63 7.60
CA ASP A 18 -10.03 11.75 8.48
C ASP A 18 -9.70 10.26 8.32
N ALA A 19 -8.89 9.89 7.32
CA ALA A 19 -8.60 8.52 6.93
C ALA A 19 -7.15 8.36 6.46
N THR A 20 -6.22 8.58 7.39
CA THR A 20 -4.77 8.60 7.14
C THR A 20 -4.14 7.21 7.11
N HIS A 21 -2.91 7.13 6.61
CA HIS A 21 -2.13 5.90 6.53
C HIS A 21 -1.82 5.28 7.89
N GLU A 22 -1.90 6.05 8.98
CA GLU A 22 -1.73 5.52 10.35
C GLU A 22 -2.73 4.40 10.66
N ASN A 23 -3.93 4.47 10.07
CA ASN A 23 -4.97 3.44 10.17
C ASN A 23 -4.47 2.05 9.74
N LEU A 24 -3.58 1.99 8.74
CA LEU A 24 -2.98 0.74 8.26
C LEU A 24 -2.12 0.05 9.33
N PHE A 25 -1.57 0.80 10.29
CA PHE A 25 -0.72 0.26 11.34
C PHE A 25 -1.48 -0.17 12.60
N ILE A 26 -2.76 0.20 12.73
CA ILE A 26 -3.62 -0.16 13.85
C ILE A 26 -4.11 -1.60 13.69
N GLY A 27 -4.42 -2.01 12.45
CA GLY A 27 -4.96 -3.34 12.15
C GLY A 27 -6.42 -3.52 12.55
N ASP A 28 -7.17 -2.42 12.64
CA ASP A 28 -8.63 -2.41 12.79
C ASP A 28 -9.26 -2.36 11.40
N ASP A 29 -10.09 -3.35 11.07
CA ASP A 29 -10.73 -3.50 9.75
C ASP A 29 -11.83 -2.46 9.48
N ARG A 30 -12.20 -1.68 10.50
CA ARG A 30 -13.14 -0.55 10.42
C ARG A 30 -12.45 0.76 10.08
N LEU A 31 -11.12 0.77 10.02
CA LEU A 31 -10.33 1.95 9.63
C LEU A 31 -9.76 1.75 8.23
N ALA A 32 -9.86 2.77 7.39
CA ALA A 32 -9.33 2.78 6.04
C ALA A 32 -8.34 3.92 5.85
N LEU A 33 -7.45 3.74 4.87
CA LEU A 33 -6.76 4.84 4.19
C LEU A 33 -7.62 5.26 3.01
N LYS A 34 -7.86 6.57 2.86
CA LYS A 34 -8.63 7.12 1.73
C LYS A 34 -7.85 8.26 1.08
N SER A 35 -8.03 8.43 -0.22
CA SER A 35 -7.53 9.61 -0.93
C SER A 35 -8.39 10.85 -0.72
N ASP A 36 -7.78 12.03 -0.80
CA ASP A 36 -8.44 13.32 -0.55
C ASP A 36 -8.99 13.97 -1.83
N ALA A 37 -8.18 14.03 -2.89
CA ALA A 37 -8.52 14.78 -4.10
C ALA A 37 -8.87 13.90 -5.32
N ASP A 38 -8.08 12.85 -5.56
CA ASP A 38 -8.20 11.97 -6.73
C ASP A 38 -7.93 10.51 -6.34
N GLU A 39 -7.88 9.59 -7.30
CA GLU A 39 -7.71 8.14 -7.04
C GLU A 39 -6.27 7.70 -6.75
N GLN A 40 -5.28 8.60 -6.83
CA GLN A 40 -3.87 8.26 -6.67
C GLN A 40 -3.42 8.41 -5.22
N LEU A 41 -2.84 7.37 -4.64
CA LEU A 41 -2.21 7.40 -3.32
C LEU A 41 -0.75 6.96 -3.43
N LEU A 42 0.14 7.64 -2.71
CA LEU A 42 1.53 7.22 -2.59
C LEU A 42 1.84 6.96 -1.12
N ILE A 43 2.05 5.69 -0.78
CA ILE A 43 2.34 5.25 0.58
C ILE A 43 3.83 4.93 0.69
N HIS A 44 4.54 5.65 1.54
CA HIS A 44 5.94 5.39 1.86
C HIS A 44 6.03 4.64 3.18
N ILE A 45 6.57 3.41 3.14
CA ILE A 45 6.76 2.56 4.32
C ILE A 45 8.24 2.40 4.60
N THR A 46 8.68 2.84 5.78
CA THR A 46 10.06 2.74 6.23
C THR A 46 10.21 1.61 7.25
N PHE A 47 11.33 0.89 7.18
CA PHE A 47 11.66 -0.17 8.14
C PHE A 47 12.87 0.25 9.00
N ASN A 48 12.83 -0.05 10.30
CA ASN A 48 13.90 0.23 11.27
C ASN A 48 15.19 -0.57 11.00
N GLU A 49 15.08 -1.66 10.23
CA GLU A 49 16.18 -2.53 9.86
C GLU A 49 15.97 -3.06 8.44
N THR A 50 17.02 -3.62 7.84
CA THR A 50 16.92 -4.24 6.51
C THR A 50 16.07 -5.50 6.58
N VAL A 51 14.92 -5.47 5.90
CA VAL A 51 13.99 -6.60 5.82
C VAL A 51 13.88 -7.14 4.40
N LYS A 52 13.54 -8.42 4.28
CA LYS A 52 13.05 -9.00 3.02
C LYS A 52 11.54 -9.09 3.07
N VAL A 53 10.86 -8.29 2.25
CA VAL A 53 9.40 -8.34 2.15
C VAL A 53 9.00 -9.62 1.41
N SER A 54 8.38 -10.57 2.10
CA SER A 54 7.97 -11.85 1.50
C SER A 54 6.66 -11.77 0.72
N GLY A 55 5.83 -10.78 1.03
CA GLY A 55 4.54 -10.59 0.39
C GLY A 55 3.89 -9.29 0.86
N LEU A 56 2.98 -8.78 0.03
CA LEU A 56 2.13 -7.64 0.32
C LEU A 56 0.69 -8.11 0.30
N LYS A 57 -0.04 -7.81 1.37
CA LYS A 57 -1.45 -8.16 1.47
C LYS A 57 -2.30 -6.90 1.30
N PHE A 58 -3.12 -6.89 0.26
CA PHE A 58 -4.09 -5.82 -0.01
C PHE A 58 -5.49 -6.29 0.39
N THR A 59 -6.17 -5.50 1.20
CA THR A 59 -7.53 -5.77 1.65
C THR A 59 -8.39 -4.58 1.29
N ALA A 60 -9.51 -4.82 0.61
CA ALA A 60 -10.54 -3.80 0.47
C ALA A 60 -11.15 -3.48 1.84
N PHE A 61 -11.66 -2.25 1.98
CA PHE A 61 -12.35 -1.85 3.18
C PHE A 61 -13.60 -2.71 3.38
N ASN A 62 -13.64 -3.47 4.47
CA ASN A 62 -14.70 -4.43 4.75
C ASN A 62 -15.92 -3.72 5.36
N THR A 63 -16.66 -2.99 4.54
CA THR A 63 -18.02 -2.59 4.87
C THR A 63 -19.03 -3.45 4.13
N ALA A 64 -20.20 -3.66 4.74
CA ALA A 64 -21.32 -4.40 4.19
C ALA A 64 -21.77 -3.96 2.78
N ASN A 65 -21.32 -2.79 2.31
CA ASN A 65 -21.28 -2.42 0.91
C ASN A 65 -19.80 -2.29 0.51
N LEU A 66 -19.24 -3.36 -0.05
CA LEU A 66 -17.91 -3.34 -0.65
C LEU A 66 -18.00 -2.44 -1.88
N ASP A 67 -17.67 -1.15 -1.73
CA ASP A 67 -17.61 -0.25 -2.87
C ASP A 67 -16.33 -0.56 -3.65
N LEU A 68 -16.41 -1.56 -4.54
CA LEU A 68 -15.32 -2.01 -5.39
C LEU A 68 -14.71 -0.85 -6.21
N GLN A 69 -15.45 0.24 -6.41
CA GLN A 69 -14.95 1.44 -7.10
C GLN A 69 -13.91 2.22 -6.27
N THR A 70 -13.85 1.98 -4.95
CA THR A 70 -12.89 2.63 -4.05
C THR A 70 -11.64 1.81 -3.79
N ALA A 71 -11.61 0.56 -4.28
CA ALA A 71 -10.47 -0.32 -4.12
C ALA A 71 -9.36 0.01 -5.15
N PRO A 72 -8.07 -0.13 -4.77
CA PRO A 72 -6.98 0.11 -5.70
C PRO A 72 -7.01 -0.91 -6.83
N LYS A 73 -6.96 -0.44 -8.08
CA LYS A 73 -6.88 -1.30 -9.26
C LYS A 73 -5.45 -1.57 -9.70
N TYR A 74 -4.61 -0.54 -9.72
CA TYR A 74 -3.21 -0.61 -10.12
C TYR A 74 -2.31 -0.32 -8.94
N ILE A 75 -1.32 -1.18 -8.71
CA ILE A 75 -0.37 -1.05 -7.61
C ILE A 75 1.03 -1.13 -8.19
N LYS A 76 1.81 -0.08 -7.97
CA LYS A 76 3.23 -0.01 -8.29
C LYS A 76 4.03 -0.06 -7.01
N VAL A 77 5.01 -0.96 -6.95
CA VAL A 77 5.89 -1.14 -5.79
C VAL A 77 7.29 -0.70 -6.15
N PHE A 78 7.84 0.19 -5.33
CA PHE A 78 9.19 0.69 -5.44
C PHE A 78 9.95 0.36 -4.16
N VAL A 79 11.16 -0.18 -4.30
CA VAL A 79 12.00 -0.56 -3.16
C VAL A 79 13.30 0.24 -3.12
N ASN A 80 13.89 0.36 -1.93
CA ASN A 80 15.18 1.02 -1.72
C ASN A 80 15.24 2.49 -2.21
N ARG A 81 14.16 3.24 -2.01
CA ARG A 81 14.10 4.69 -2.32
C ARG A 81 13.91 5.48 -1.03
N PRO A 82 14.68 6.57 -0.79
CA PRO A 82 14.57 7.37 0.43
C PRO A 82 13.31 8.24 0.46
N SER A 83 12.83 8.66 -0.70
CA SER A 83 11.59 9.41 -0.88
C SER A 83 11.12 9.23 -2.32
N MET A 84 9.82 9.39 -2.55
CA MET A 84 9.22 9.34 -3.87
C MET A 84 8.00 10.25 -3.91
N GLY A 85 7.86 11.01 -4.99
CA GLY A 85 6.65 11.75 -5.34
C GLY A 85 5.92 11.14 -6.54
N PHE A 86 4.76 11.69 -6.89
CA PHE A 86 3.96 11.21 -8.03
C PHE A 86 4.71 11.33 -9.37
N SER A 87 5.46 12.42 -9.59
CA SER A 87 6.29 12.57 -10.79
C SER A 87 7.36 11.48 -10.90
N ASP A 88 8.03 11.15 -9.80
CA ASP A 88 9.02 10.08 -9.78
C ASP A 88 8.38 8.71 -10.07
N ALA A 89 7.17 8.47 -9.55
CA ALA A 89 6.45 7.22 -9.75
C ALA A 89 5.91 7.04 -11.19
N GLU A 90 5.84 8.12 -11.97
CA GLU A 90 5.50 8.10 -13.40
C GLU A 90 6.75 7.85 -14.27
N ASP A 91 7.88 8.46 -13.91
CA ASP A 91 9.12 8.39 -14.70
C ASP A 91 9.98 7.15 -14.41
N VAL A 92 9.85 6.56 -13.23
CA VAL A 92 10.66 5.41 -12.79
C VAL A 92 9.90 4.11 -12.99
N GLU A 93 10.59 3.10 -13.55
CA GLU A 93 10.06 1.75 -13.65
C GLU A 93 9.86 1.12 -12.25
N PRO A 94 8.66 0.62 -11.93
CA PRO A 94 8.41 -0.03 -10.66
C PRO A 94 9.18 -1.34 -10.55
N THR A 95 9.57 -1.70 -9.33
CA THR A 95 10.19 -3.00 -9.06
C THR A 95 9.19 -4.13 -9.31
N GLU A 96 7.94 -3.91 -8.93
CA GLU A 96 6.83 -4.81 -9.24
C GLU A 96 5.59 -3.98 -9.55
N GLU A 97 4.77 -4.50 -10.47
CA GLU A 97 3.50 -3.90 -10.84
C GLU A 97 2.41 -4.97 -10.80
N PHE A 98 1.30 -4.65 -10.17
CA PHE A 98 0.15 -5.53 -10.04
C PHE A 98 -1.10 -4.81 -10.51
N GLU A 99 -1.89 -5.49 -11.34
CA GLU A 99 -3.28 -5.15 -11.59
C GLU A 99 -4.14 -6.09 -10.73
N LEU A 100 -5.01 -5.51 -9.92
CA LEU A 100 -5.98 -6.23 -9.11
C LEU A 100 -7.30 -6.32 -9.87
N THR A 101 -7.87 -7.52 -9.95
CA THR A 101 -9.20 -7.72 -10.53
C THR A 101 -10.28 -7.56 -9.46
N GLU A 102 -11.51 -7.27 -9.89
CA GLU A 102 -12.67 -7.21 -8.98
C GLU A 102 -12.89 -8.53 -8.22
N GLU A 103 -12.61 -9.67 -8.85
CA GLU A 103 -12.68 -10.99 -8.22
C GLU A 103 -11.64 -11.16 -7.11
N GLU A 104 -10.42 -10.63 -7.32
CA GLU A 104 -9.37 -10.68 -6.31
C GLU A 104 -9.72 -9.76 -5.12
N ILE A 105 -10.26 -8.57 -5.38
CA ILE A 105 -10.59 -7.56 -4.36
C ILE A 105 -11.80 -7.98 -3.51
N SER A 106 -12.78 -8.63 -4.14
CA SER A 106 -13.99 -9.11 -3.47
C SER A 106 -13.76 -10.30 -2.54
N ASN A 107 -12.56 -10.89 -2.54
CA ASN A 107 -12.20 -11.94 -1.61
C ASN A 107 -12.02 -11.38 -0.19
N GLU A 108 -12.90 -11.77 0.74
CA GLU A 108 -12.88 -11.34 2.15
C GLU A 108 -11.53 -11.58 2.85
N LYS A 109 -10.71 -12.50 2.34
CA LYS A 109 -9.40 -12.80 2.92
C LYS A 109 -8.31 -11.80 2.52
N GLY A 110 -8.57 -10.90 1.57
CA GLY A 110 -7.57 -10.03 0.94
C GLY A 110 -6.67 -10.78 -0.03
N ILE A 111 -5.95 -10.03 -0.85
CA ILE A 111 -5.06 -10.53 -1.89
C ILE A 111 -3.63 -10.47 -1.36
N GLU A 112 -2.95 -11.61 -1.28
CA GLU A 112 -1.52 -11.64 -1.04
C GLU A 112 -0.81 -11.68 -2.41
N LYS A 113 -0.19 -10.56 -2.79
CA LYS A 113 0.72 -10.52 -3.94
C LYS A 113 2.14 -10.74 -3.43
N VAL A 114 2.81 -11.71 -4.03
CA VAL A 114 4.18 -12.09 -3.68
C VAL A 114 5.11 -11.61 -4.79
N ARG A 115 5.96 -10.61 -4.49
CA ARG A 115 7.37 -10.53 -4.90
C ARG A 115 8.05 -9.28 -4.36
N VAL A 116 9.13 -9.49 -3.61
CA VAL A 116 10.26 -8.56 -3.51
C VAL A 116 11.51 -9.44 -3.45
N GLY A 117 12.36 -9.35 -4.47
CA GLY A 117 13.72 -9.87 -4.40
C GLY A 117 14.47 -9.86 -5.72
N GLU A 118 15.56 -9.07 -5.76
CA GLU A 118 16.87 -9.67 -5.97
C GLU A 118 17.77 -9.27 -4.81
N GLY A 119 18.14 -10.27 -3.99
CA GLY A 119 19.34 -10.18 -3.19
C GLY A 119 20.52 -10.40 -4.12
N SER A 120 21.32 -9.36 -4.37
CA SER A 120 22.69 -9.56 -4.82
C SER A 120 23.60 -9.42 -3.60
N ARG A 121 24.43 -10.46 -3.44
CA ARG A 121 25.45 -10.66 -2.41
C ARG A 121 26.28 -9.43 -2.08
#